data_AF-E0W2K6-F1
#
_entry.id   AF-E0W2K6-F1
#
_cell.length_a   1.000
_cell.length_b   1.000
_cell.length_c   1.000
_cell.angle_alpha   90.00
_cell.angle_beta   90.00
_cell.angle_gamma   90.00
#
_symmetry.space_group_name_H-M   'P 1'
#
loop_
_entity.id
_entity.type
_entity.pdbx_description
1 polymer ?
#
loop_
_entity_poly.entity_id
_entity_poly.type
_entity_poly.pdbx_seq_one_letter_code
_entity_poly.pdbx_strand_id
1 'polypeptide(L)' 'MFTLLRVVSWVRRRDWHILTSGMFTYTNDERFQVAHTDGGDDWNLQIKYVQKRDNGTYECQVI' A
#
# COMPACT_ATOMS: atom_id res chain seq x y z
N MET A 1 -18.55 -0.79 -21.21
CA MET A 1 -17.11 -0.50 -21.32
C MET A 1 -16.80 0.71 -20.45
N PHE A 2 -16.54 0.52 -19.16
CA PHE A 2 -16.10 1.56 -18.22
C PHE A 2 -15.21 0.89 -17.17
N THR A 3 -13.90 0.83 -17.40
CA THR A 3 -12.93 0.54 -16.35
C THR A 3 -12.48 1.90 -15.83
N LEU A 4 -13.16 2.42 -14.81
CA LEU A 4 -12.55 3.42 -13.94
C LEU A 4 -11.26 2.79 -13.43
N LEU A 5 -10.10 3.44 -13.68
CA LEU A 5 -8.81 3.02 -13.14
C LEU A 5 -8.90 3.12 -11.61
N ARG A 6 -9.34 2.04 -10.97
CA ARG A 6 -9.46 1.99 -9.52
C ARG A 6 -8.06 2.02 -8.92
N VAL A 7 -7.77 3.01 -8.09
CA VAL A 7 -6.44 3.17 -7.48
C VAL A 7 -6.48 2.50 -6.11
N VAL A 8 -5.52 1.61 -5.85
CA VAL A 8 -5.38 0.96 -4.55
C VAL A 8 -4.42 1.75 -3.66
N SER A 9 -4.84 2.02 -2.44
CA SER A 9 -4.02 2.69 -1.42
C SER A 9 -3.84 1.80 -0.19
N TRP A 10 -2.62 1.77 0.36
CA TRP A 10 -2.33 1.11 1.63
C TRP A 10 -2.23 2.14 2.75
N VAL A 11 -3.01 1.94 3.82
CA VAL A 11 -3.08 2.86 4.97
C VAL A 11 -2.72 2.12 6.26
N ARG A 12 -1.87 2.71 7.09
CA ARG A 12 -1.60 2.20 8.44
C ARG A 12 -2.64 2.74 9.41
N ARG A 13 -3.41 1.85 10.04
CA ARG A 13 -4.61 2.24 10.81
C ARG A 13 -4.31 2.97 12.11
N ARG A 14 -3.16 2.70 12.75
CA ARG A 14 -2.84 3.26 14.08
C ARG A 14 -2.70 4.79 14.09
N ASP A 15 -2.33 5.37 12.95
CA ASP A 15 -2.07 6.80 12.78
C ASP A 15 -2.66 7.36 11.47
N TRP A 16 -3.47 6.56 10.77
CA TRP A 16 -4.08 6.90 9.47
C TRP A 16 -3.06 7.38 8.44
N HIS A 17 -1.80 6.96 8.55
CA HIS A 17 -0.76 7.35 7.61
C HIS A 17 -0.94 6.57 6.31
N ILE A 18 -1.15 7.30 5.21
CA ILE A 18 -1.12 6.72 3.86
C ILE A 18 0.32 6.29 3.59
N LEU A 19 0.52 5.01 3.34
CA LEU A 19 1.82 4.44 3.02
C LEU A 19 2.08 4.57 1.53
N THR A 20 1.09 4.18 0.72
CA THR A 20 1.19 4.14 -0.73
C THR A 20 -0.17 4.45 -1.36
N SER A 21 -0.17 5.00 -2.58
CA SER A 21 -1.35 5.12 -3.44
C SER A 21 -0.95 4.82 -4.88
N GLY A 22 -1.52 3.77 -5.45
CA GLY A 22 -0.99 3.16 -6.66
C GLY A 22 0.48 2.78 -6.47
N MET A 23 1.31 3.10 -7.46
CA MET A 23 2.76 2.86 -7.43
C MET A 23 3.54 3.92 -6.62
N PHE A 24 2.87 4.96 -6.12
CA PHE A 24 3.52 6.03 -5.39
C PHE A 24 3.60 5.73 -3.88
N THR A 25 4.76 5.95 -3.28
CA THR A 25 5.01 5.76 -1.84
C THR A 25 5.06 7.11 -1.13
N TYR A 26 4.17 7.33 -0.15
CA TYR A 26 4.09 8.56 0.64
C TYR A 26 4.97 8.55 1.89
N THR A 27 5.27 7.36 2.42
CA THR A 27 6.14 7.23 3.58
C THR A 27 7.61 7.33 3.18
N ASN A 28 8.44 7.94 4.02
CA ASN A 28 9.89 8.00 3.83
C ASN A 28 10.62 6.75 4.34
N ASP A 29 9.90 5.79 4.94
CA ASP A 29 10.50 4.51 5.37
C ASP A 29 10.65 3.59 4.14
N GLU A 30 11.87 3.54 3.59
CA GLU A 30 12.24 2.79 2.37
C GLU A 30 11.94 1.29 2.42
N ARG A 31 11.64 0.76 3.60
CA ARG A 31 11.23 -0.62 3.81
C ARG A 31 9.83 -0.91 3.25
N PHE A 32 8.98 0.11 3.12
CA PHE A 32 7.62 -0.01 2.60
C PHE A 32 7.60 0.16 1.09
N GLN A 33 7.13 -0.85 0.37
CA GLN A 33 7.09 -0.87 -1.09
C GLN A 33 5.78 -1.51 -1.57
N VAL A 34 5.36 -1.15 -2.79
CA VAL A 34 4.27 -1.85 -3.49
C VAL A 34 4.88 -2.83 -4.48
N ALA A 35 4.40 -4.07 -4.45
CA ALA A 35 4.60 -5.01 -5.54
C ALA A 35 3.28 -5.17 -6.30
N HIS A 36 3.28 -4.69 -7.53
CA HIS A 36 2.16 -4.76 -8.47
C HIS A 36 2.73 -5.08 -9.86
N THR A 37 2.05 -5.95 -10.59
CA THR A 37 2.38 -6.28 -11.97
C THR A 37 1.49 -5.47 -12.89
N ASP A 38 2.05 -4.85 -13.92
CA ASP A 38 1.29 -4.06 -14.90
C ASP A 38 0.14 -4.89 -15.48
N GLY A 39 -1.09 -4.40 -15.29
CA GLY A 39 -2.32 -5.06 -15.74
C GLY A 39 -2.82 -6.21 -14.85
N GLY A 40 -2.15 -6.49 -13.72
CA GLY A 40 -2.64 -7.42 -12.70
C GLY A 40 -3.66 -6.77 -11.76
N ASP A 41 -4.44 -7.59 -11.05
CA ASP A 41 -5.41 -7.11 -10.06
C ASP A 41 -4.84 -7.08 -8.63
N ASP A 42 -3.67 -7.71 -8.42
CA ASP A 42 -3.04 -7.83 -7.11
C ASP A 42 -2.21 -6.60 -6.75
N TRP A 43 -2.39 -6.11 -5.53
CA TRP A 43 -1.68 -4.98 -4.96
C TRP A 43 -1.08 -5.36 -3.62
N ASN A 44 0.18 -5.77 -3.60
CA ASN A 44 0.82 -6.29 -2.40
C ASN A 44 1.65 -5.20 -1.70
N LEU A 45 1.35 -4.92 -0.43
CA LEU A 45 2.24 -4.15 0.43
C LEU A 45 3.40 -5.04 0.93
N GLN A 46 4.62 -4.66 0.60
CA GLN A 46 5.83 -5.30 1.08
C GLN A 46 6.48 -4.44 2.17
N ILE A 47 6.84 -5.07 3.29
CA ILE A 47 7.58 -4.44 4.39
C ILE A 47 8.89 -5.21 4.59
N LYS A 48 10.03 -4.61 4.20
CA LYS A 48 11.35 -5.22 4.38
C LYS A 48 11.81 -5.11 5.82
N TYR A 49 12.56 -6.11 6.29
CA TYR A 49 13.18 -6.13 7.62
C TYR A 49 12.18 -5.77 8.74
N VAL A 50 11.06 -6.50 8.78
CA VAL A 50 9.94 -6.26 9.72
C VAL A 50 10.44 -6.23 11.16
N GLN A 51 9.94 -5.25 11.92
CA GLN A 51 10.24 -5.06 13.32
C GLN A 51 8.98 -5.19 14.17
N LYS A 52 9.12 -5.44 15.48
CA LYS A 52 7.97 -5.52 16.40
C LYS A 52 7.07 -4.29 16.34
N ARG A 53 7.63 -3.10 16.07
CA ARG A 53 6.90 -1.83 15.94
C ARG A 53 6.02 -1.73 14.69
N ASP A 54 6.21 -2.60 13.70
CA ASP A 54 5.38 -2.65 12.49
C ASP A 54 4.11 -3.48 12.73
N ASN A 55 3.97 -4.14 13.88
CA ASN A 55 2.73 -4.82 14.23
C ASN A 55 1.55 -3.83 14.28
N GLY A 56 0.43 -4.21 13.67
CA GLY A 56 -0.80 -3.43 13.65
C GLY A 56 -1.69 -3.76 12.46
N THR A 57 -2.80 -3.04 12.35
CA THR A 57 -3.73 -3.15 11.22
C THR A 57 -3.31 -2.25 10.07
N TYR A 58 -3.36 -2.80 8.86
CA TYR A 58 -3.16 -2.12 7.59
C TYR A 58 -4.43 -2.30 6.77
N GLU A 59 -4.86 -1.24 6.09
CA GLU A 59 -6.07 -1.24 5.26
C GLU A 59 -5.68 -1.06 3.80
N CYS A 60 -6.28 -1.90 2.94
CA CYS A 60 -6.27 -1.74 1.50
C CYS A 60 -7.56 -1.03 1.09
N GLN A 61 -7.44 0.14 0.47
CA GLN A 61 -8.56 0.97 0.05
C GLN A 61 -8.59 1.06 -1.47
N VAL A 62 -9.75 0.78 -2.06
CA VAL A 62 -10.01 0.88 -3.50
C VAL A 62 -10.77 2.18 -3.75
N ILE A 63 -10.15 3.11 -4.47
CA ILE A 63 -10.70 4.44 -4.80
C ILE A 63 -11.12 4.48 -6.26
#